data_AF-A0AAD5XP63-F1
#
_entry.id   AF-A0AAD5XP63-F1
#
_cell.length_a   1.000
_cell.length_b   1.000
_cell.length_c   1.000
_cell.angle_alpha   90.00
_cell.angle_beta   90.00
_cell.angle_gamma   90.00
#
_symmetry.space_group_name_H-M   'P 1'
#
loop_
_entity.id
_entity.type
_entity.pdbx_description
1 polymer ?
#
loop_
_entity_poly.entity_id
_entity_poly.type
_entity_poly.pdbx_seq_one_letter_code
_entity_poly.pdbx_strand_id
1 'polypeptide(L)'
;MDVLEASQSKLLTQIMSDHRDTSHNSDAEIGEDANDKSRPPTDTTHIVPPPPPPPLHQQPRTTSSRPDFEQIQTAHRAHVDRILRGCFLDATTLRLVGGTIRKAVAACDSFCGIVDRLLAAGSWGSLEMEQDVGALKGVITNIREDFEGHTSFLFRTFSGVQNAADGGAHARALGQLLLRMDFNRFYSVGGGERYEEAAQPHPQQPAFYAAARSVRKAGDGSGGDGGSHDAQR
;
A
#
# COMPACT_ATOMS: atom_id res chain seq x y z
N MET A 1 9.50 14.93 -33.03
CA MET A 1 10.36 13.74 -33.11
C MET A 1 11.68 14.16 -32.49
N ASP A 2 12.12 13.78 -31.29
CA ASP A 2 11.90 12.54 -30.52
C ASP A 2 12.25 12.73 -29.04
N VAL A 3 11.49 13.57 -28.31
CA VAL A 3 11.71 13.74 -26.86
C VAL A 3 11.31 12.47 -26.09
N LEU A 4 10.31 11.74 -26.59
CA LEU A 4 9.84 10.47 -26.03
C LEU A 4 10.83 9.32 -26.28
N GLU A 5 11.46 9.26 -27.45
CA GLU A 5 12.41 8.20 -27.79
C GLU A 5 13.74 8.37 -27.03
N ALA A 6 14.17 9.63 -26.84
CA ALA A 6 15.35 9.95 -26.03
C ALA A 6 15.14 9.64 -24.53
N SER A 7 13.93 9.84 -24.00
CA SER A 7 13.60 9.51 -22.61
C SER A 7 13.43 8.01 -22.40
N GLN A 8 12.88 7.28 -23.37
CA GLN A 8 12.78 5.82 -23.33
C GLN A 8 14.16 5.14 -23.41
N SER A 9 15.05 5.65 -24.27
CA SER A 9 16.44 5.14 -24.39
C SER A 9 17.25 5.38 -23.11
N LYS A 10 17.07 6.52 -22.44
CA LYS A 10 17.70 6.79 -21.13
C LYS A 10 17.21 5.84 -20.04
N LEU A 11 15.90 5.59 -19.98
CA LEU A 11 15.33 4.68 -18.99
C LEU A 11 15.84 3.24 -19.19
N LEU A 12 15.90 2.76 -20.43
CA LEU A 12 16.42 1.43 -20.75
C LEU A 12 17.90 1.29 -20.39
N THR A 13 18.70 2.31 -20.67
CA THR A 13 20.14 2.32 -20.33
C THR A 13 20.35 2.28 -18.82
N GLN A 14 19.51 2.98 -18.05
CA GLN A 14 19.61 3.01 -16.59
C GLN A 14 19.22 1.67 -15.95
N ILE A 15 18.13 1.04 -16.41
CA ILE A 15 17.71 -0.29 -15.94
C ILE A 15 18.77 -1.36 -16.23
N MET A 16 19.44 -1.28 -17.38
CA MET A 16 20.49 -2.22 -17.74
C MET A 16 21.81 -1.99 -16.99
N SER A 17 22.08 -0.76 -16.54
CA SER A 17 23.27 -0.43 -15.75
C SER A 17 23.14 -0.93 -14.30
N ASP A 18 21.98 -0.78 -13.68
CA ASP A 18 21.77 -1.13 -12.26
C ASP A 18 21.85 -2.65 -11.99
N HIS A 19 21.64 -3.49 -13.01
CA HIS A 19 21.75 -4.94 -12.88
C HIS A 19 23.18 -5.48 -12.94
N ARG A 20 24.18 -4.64 -13.24
CA ARG A 20 25.57 -5.09 -13.41
C ARG A 20 26.40 -5.09 -12.12
N ASP A 21 25.95 -4.38 -11.09
CA ASP A 21 26.73 -4.17 -9.86
C ASP A 21 26.27 -4.99 -8.64
N THR A 22 25.23 -5.82 -8.76
CA THR A 22 24.69 -6.59 -7.61
C THR A 22 25.31 -7.98 -7.41
N SER A 23 26.42 -8.32 -8.08
CA SER A 23 27.02 -9.68 -8.00
C SER A 23 28.32 -9.80 -7.20
N HIS A 24 28.68 -8.83 -6.35
CA HIS A 24 29.85 -8.95 -5.49
C HIS A 24 29.59 -8.33 -4.10
N ASN A 25 29.07 -9.12 -3.16
CA ASN A 25 29.60 -9.24 -1.80
C ASN A 25 28.77 -10.24 -0.98
N SER A 26 29.32 -11.42 -0.76
CA SER A 26 28.87 -12.31 0.31
C SER A 26 30.03 -13.18 0.75
N ASP A 27 30.92 -12.58 1.54
CA ASP A 27 31.93 -13.28 2.34
C ASP A 27 32.01 -12.62 3.73
N ALA A 28 32.03 -13.49 4.75
CA ALA A 28 32.43 -13.26 6.16
C ALA A 28 31.44 -12.41 7.03
N GLU A 29 31.07 -12.75 8.26
CA GLU A 29 31.67 -13.60 9.30
C GLU A 29 30.57 -14.29 10.13
N ILE A 30 30.75 -15.58 10.43
CA ILE A 30 29.98 -16.32 11.43
C ILE A 30 30.76 -16.24 12.74
N GLY A 31 30.21 -15.51 13.71
CA GLY A 31 30.72 -15.45 15.07
C GLY A 31 30.47 -16.75 15.81
N GLU A 32 31.56 -17.36 16.26
CA GLU A 32 31.62 -18.43 17.25
C GLU A 32 31.25 -17.86 18.62
N ASP A 33 30.39 -18.55 19.38
CA ASP A 33 30.55 -18.58 20.83
C ASP A 33 29.93 -19.83 21.46
N ALA A 34 30.67 -20.34 22.43
CA ALA A 34 30.66 -21.69 22.94
C ALA A 34 29.59 -21.99 24.00
N ASN A 35 29.10 -23.23 24.08
CA ASN A 35 28.88 -23.93 25.36
C ASN A 35 28.58 -25.43 25.22
N ASP A 36 29.61 -26.25 25.44
CA ASP A 36 29.71 -27.27 26.50
C ASP A 36 28.45 -28.11 26.86
N LYS A 37 28.45 -29.41 26.51
CA LYS A 37 28.54 -30.52 27.49
C LYS A 37 28.40 -31.91 26.87
N SER A 38 29.38 -32.75 27.24
CA SER A 38 29.23 -34.18 27.55
C SER A 38 28.95 -35.17 26.41
N ARG A 39 30.00 -35.83 25.92
CA ARG A 39 29.89 -37.16 25.30
C ARG A 39 31.05 -38.08 25.73
N PRO A 40 30.77 -39.34 26.16
CA PRO A 40 31.79 -40.25 26.68
C PRO A 40 32.67 -40.86 25.57
N PRO A 41 33.83 -41.43 25.92
CA PRO A 41 34.80 -41.93 24.96
C PRO A 41 34.41 -43.34 24.49
N THR A 42 34.32 -43.52 23.17
CA THR A 42 34.35 -44.86 22.57
C THR A 42 35.61 -44.98 21.72
N ASP A 43 36.56 -45.65 22.35
CA ASP A 43 37.69 -46.33 21.73
C ASP A 43 37.18 -47.31 20.67
N THR A 44 37.76 -47.29 19.46
CA THR A 44 38.04 -48.44 18.58
C THR A 44 38.56 -47.89 17.24
N THR A 45 39.87 -47.85 17.11
CA THR A 45 40.59 -47.54 15.88
C THR A 45 40.43 -48.70 14.89
N HIS A 46 39.49 -48.58 13.95
CA HIS A 46 39.43 -49.46 12.77
C HIS A 46 39.88 -48.68 11.54
N ILE A 47 41.16 -48.86 11.16
CA ILE A 47 41.73 -48.31 9.93
C ILE A 47 41.07 -49.03 8.76
N VAL A 48 40.08 -48.38 8.13
CA VAL A 48 39.49 -48.80 6.87
C VAL A 48 40.25 -48.07 5.74
N PRO A 49 40.82 -48.77 4.76
CA PRO A 49 41.46 -48.13 3.61
C PRO A 49 40.44 -47.29 2.82
N PRO A 50 40.84 -46.12 2.29
CA PRO A 50 39.93 -45.23 1.58
C PRO A 50 39.34 -45.93 0.35
N PRO A 51 38.02 -45.83 0.12
CA PRO A 51 37.40 -46.41 -1.07
C PRO A 51 37.93 -45.72 -2.34
N PRO A 52 38.02 -46.46 -3.46
CA PRO A 52 38.46 -45.90 -4.73
C PRO A 52 37.52 -44.75 -5.16
N PRO A 53 38.07 -43.71 -5.83
CA PRO A 53 37.27 -42.57 -6.27
C PRO A 53 36.14 -43.06 -7.20
N PRO A 54 34.90 -42.58 -7.03
CA PRO A 54 33.79 -42.98 -7.88
C PRO A 54 34.09 -42.60 -9.34
N PRO A 55 33.65 -43.41 -10.31
CA PRO A 55 33.83 -43.10 -11.73
C PRO A 55 33.23 -41.73 -12.01
N LEU A 56 34.03 -40.86 -12.61
CA LEU A 56 33.62 -39.54 -13.09
C LEU A 56 32.38 -39.73 -13.98
N HIS A 57 31.20 -39.54 -13.39
CA HIS A 57 29.95 -39.45 -14.11
C HIS A 57 30.12 -38.27 -15.06
N GLN A 58 30.32 -38.57 -16.34
CA GLN A 58 30.23 -37.59 -17.40
C GLN A 58 28.79 -37.11 -17.40
N GLN A 59 28.52 -36.04 -16.63
CA GLN A 59 27.25 -35.37 -16.67
C GLN A 59 26.97 -35.03 -18.14
N PRO A 60 25.80 -35.41 -18.68
CA PRO A 60 25.41 -35.02 -20.01
C PRO A 60 25.51 -33.50 -20.08
N ARG A 61 26.49 -33.01 -20.85
CA ARG A 61 26.57 -31.60 -21.19
C ARG A 61 25.34 -31.33 -22.02
N THR A 62 24.26 -30.92 -21.37
CA THR A 62 23.10 -30.37 -22.04
C THR A 62 23.64 -29.17 -22.81
N THR A 63 23.83 -29.36 -24.11
CA THR A 63 24.11 -28.27 -25.03
C THR A 63 22.89 -27.39 -24.97
N SER A 64 22.92 -26.39 -24.09
CA SER A 64 21.93 -25.33 -23.98
C SER A 64 21.89 -24.65 -25.34
N SER A 65 21.02 -25.14 -26.21
CA SER A 65 20.68 -24.46 -27.44
C SER A 65 20.15 -23.10 -27.01
N ARG A 66 20.72 -22.04 -27.59
CA ARG A 66 20.21 -20.68 -27.37
C ARG A 66 18.68 -20.70 -27.54
N PRO A 67 17.92 -20.01 -26.66
CA PRO A 67 16.48 -19.99 -26.76
C PRO A 67 16.08 -19.51 -28.15
N ASP A 68 15.20 -20.28 -28.79
CA ASP A 68 14.66 -19.92 -30.10
C ASP A 68 13.72 -18.71 -29.96
N PHE A 69 13.41 -18.07 -31.10
CA PHE A 69 12.54 -16.90 -31.12
C PHE A 69 11.13 -17.20 -30.59
N GLU A 70 10.62 -18.41 -30.81
CA GLU A 70 9.29 -18.84 -30.37
C GLU A 70 9.20 -18.95 -28.84
N GLN A 71 10.26 -19.45 -28.19
CA GLN A 71 10.41 -19.50 -26.74
C GLN A 71 10.43 -18.09 -26.15
N ILE A 72 11.17 -17.17 -26.76
CA ILE A 72 11.21 -15.76 -26.33
C ILE A 72 9.82 -15.12 -26.45
N GLN A 73 9.15 -15.31 -27.59
CA GLN A 73 7.81 -14.75 -27.81
C GLN A 73 6.78 -15.34 -26.83
N THR A 74 6.84 -16.64 -26.56
CA THR A 74 5.96 -17.33 -25.62
C THR A 74 6.20 -16.85 -24.20
N ALA A 75 7.45 -16.75 -23.76
CA ALA A 75 7.81 -16.23 -22.46
C ALA A 75 7.35 -14.77 -22.27
N HIS A 76 7.52 -13.94 -23.31
CA HIS A 76 7.07 -12.56 -23.30
C HIS A 76 5.54 -12.45 -23.17
N ARG A 77 4.78 -13.22 -23.95
CA ARG A 77 3.30 -13.24 -23.85
C ARG A 77 2.86 -13.67 -22.45
N ALA A 78 3.43 -14.76 -21.93
CA ALA A 78 3.13 -15.23 -20.58
C ALA A 78 3.48 -14.20 -19.48
N HIS A 79 4.54 -13.41 -19.69
CA HIS A 79 4.91 -12.33 -18.79
C HIS A 79 3.91 -11.16 -18.84
N VAL A 80 3.52 -10.70 -20.04
CA VAL A 80 2.51 -9.65 -20.22
C VAL A 80 1.18 -10.07 -19.60
N ASP A 81 0.73 -11.30 -19.86
CA ASP A 81 -0.50 -11.83 -19.28
C ASP A 81 -0.45 -11.85 -17.74
N ARG A 82 0.72 -12.17 -17.17
CA ARG A 82 0.94 -12.15 -15.72
C ARG A 82 0.86 -10.72 -15.18
N ILE A 83 1.44 -9.74 -15.87
CA ILE A 83 1.34 -8.31 -15.49
C ILE A 83 -0.11 -7.85 -15.55
N LEU A 84 -0.82 -8.11 -16.65
CA LEU A 84 -2.21 -7.69 -16.82
C LEU A 84 -3.10 -8.27 -15.71
N ARG A 85 -2.95 -9.55 -15.40
CA ARG A 85 -3.67 -10.19 -14.28
C ARG A 85 -3.27 -9.61 -12.92
N GLY A 86 -1.97 -9.38 -12.70
CA GLY A 86 -1.45 -8.78 -11.46
C GLY A 86 -1.92 -7.34 -11.23
N CYS A 87 -2.19 -6.61 -12.30
CA CYS A 87 -2.75 -5.26 -12.27
C CYS A 87 -4.29 -5.23 -12.35
N PHE A 88 -4.95 -6.38 -12.28
CA PHE A 88 -6.42 -6.50 -12.37
C PHE A 88 -7.00 -5.96 -13.69
N LEU A 89 -6.21 -6.04 -14.77
CA LEU A 89 -6.56 -5.55 -16.12
C LEU A 89 -7.14 -6.64 -17.03
N ASP A 90 -7.35 -7.86 -16.54
CA ASP A 90 -8.11 -8.85 -17.29
C ASP A 90 -9.58 -8.43 -17.41
N ALA A 91 -10.26 -8.82 -18.49
CA ALA A 91 -11.59 -8.31 -18.83
C ALA A 91 -12.63 -8.48 -17.70
N THR A 92 -12.53 -9.56 -16.93
CA THR A 92 -13.45 -9.87 -15.83
C THR A 92 -13.15 -8.98 -14.62
N THR A 93 -11.91 -8.97 -14.17
CA THR A 93 -11.51 -8.21 -12.98
C THR A 93 -11.54 -6.70 -13.24
N LEU A 94 -11.20 -6.26 -14.44
CA LEU A 94 -11.25 -4.85 -14.85
C LEU A 94 -12.66 -4.26 -14.77
N ARG A 95 -13.68 -5.08 -15.06
CA ARG A 95 -15.08 -4.64 -14.96
C ARG A 95 -15.49 -4.40 -13.52
N LEU A 96 -15.08 -5.29 -12.61
CA LEU A 96 -15.45 -5.22 -11.20
C LEU A 96 -14.50 -4.29 -10.41
N VAL A 97 -13.24 -4.72 -10.25
CA VAL A 97 -12.21 -4.00 -9.48
C VAL A 97 -11.87 -2.68 -10.17
N GLY A 98 -11.59 -2.71 -11.48
CA GLY A 98 -11.28 -1.50 -12.22
C GLY A 98 -12.45 -0.51 -12.26
N GLY A 99 -13.69 -1.03 -12.29
CA GLY A 99 -14.90 -0.22 -12.15
C GLY A 99 -14.96 0.50 -10.80
N THR A 100 -14.72 -0.21 -9.71
CA THR A 100 -14.72 0.37 -8.36
C THR A 100 -13.57 1.35 -8.14
N ILE A 101 -12.37 1.06 -8.65
CA ILE A 101 -11.22 1.99 -8.58
C ILE A 101 -11.57 3.30 -9.29
N ARG A 102 -12.15 3.24 -10.50
CA ARG A 102 -12.59 4.45 -11.23
C ARG A 102 -13.60 5.26 -10.44
N LYS A 103 -14.55 4.62 -9.75
CA LYS A 103 -15.52 5.33 -8.91
C LYS A 103 -14.88 5.97 -7.68
N ALA A 104 -13.94 5.28 -7.02
CA ALA A 104 -13.19 5.85 -5.90
C ALA A 104 -12.39 7.09 -6.34
N VAL A 105 -11.71 7.02 -7.48
CA VAL A 105 -11.00 8.18 -8.07
C VAL A 105 -11.96 9.32 -8.41
N ALA A 106 -13.12 9.02 -9.01
CA ALA A 106 -14.13 10.04 -9.31
C ALA A 106 -14.68 10.73 -8.04
N ALA A 107 -14.78 10.01 -6.91
CA ALA A 107 -15.12 10.60 -5.62
C ALA A 107 -14.01 11.56 -5.13
N CYS A 108 -12.74 11.19 -5.28
CA CYS A 108 -11.60 12.08 -5.00
C CYS A 108 -11.61 13.33 -5.87
N ASP A 109 -11.84 13.19 -7.18
CA ASP A 109 -11.90 14.32 -8.11
C ASP A 109 -13.06 15.27 -7.75
N SER A 110 -14.22 14.70 -7.38
CA SER A 110 -15.37 15.47 -6.92
C SER A 110 -15.07 16.25 -5.63
N PHE A 111 -14.34 15.63 -4.70
CA PHE A 111 -13.88 16.28 -3.48
C PHE A 111 -12.90 17.42 -3.78
N CYS A 112 -11.89 17.19 -4.63
CA CYS A 112 -10.94 18.22 -5.07
C CYS A 112 -11.69 19.41 -5.68
N GLY A 113 -12.65 19.17 -6.58
CA GLY A 113 -13.44 20.24 -7.18
C GLY A 113 -14.33 21.01 -6.19
N ILE A 114 -14.67 20.43 -5.04
CA ILE A 114 -15.33 21.16 -3.93
C ILE A 114 -14.33 22.02 -3.18
N VAL A 115 -13.17 21.46 -2.85
CA VAL A 115 -12.09 22.17 -2.15
C VAL A 115 -11.64 23.38 -2.97
N ASP A 116 -11.46 23.22 -4.29
CA ASP A 116 -11.06 24.31 -5.18
C ASP A 116 -12.11 25.43 -5.21
N ARG A 117 -13.40 25.08 -5.24
CA ARG A 117 -14.49 26.05 -5.17
C ARG A 117 -14.51 26.80 -3.85
N LEU A 118 -14.28 26.11 -2.74
CA LEU A 118 -14.17 26.71 -1.42
C LEU A 118 -12.98 27.68 -1.32
N LEU A 119 -11.84 27.31 -1.89
CA LEU A 119 -10.66 28.16 -1.92
C LEU A 119 -10.85 29.39 -2.83
N ALA A 120 -11.58 29.23 -3.94
CA ALA A 120 -11.89 30.31 -4.86
C ALA A 120 -12.94 31.31 -4.33
N ALA A 121 -13.86 30.86 -3.47
CA ALA A 121 -14.94 31.68 -2.92
C ALA A 121 -14.47 32.79 -1.95
N GLY A 122 -13.19 32.84 -1.56
CA GLY A 122 -12.63 33.92 -0.76
C GLY A 122 -12.84 33.75 0.75
N SER A 123 -12.99 34.86 1.49
CA SER A 123 -12.98 34.82 2.96
C SER A 123 -14.18 34.05 3.51
N TRP A 124 -13.88 33.00 4.26
CA TRP A 124 -14.84 32.17 4.97
C TRP A 124 -15.64 33.06 5.95
N GLY A 125 -16.91 33.35 5.63
CA GLY A 125 -17.76 34.16 6.51
C GLY A 125 -18.80 35.08 5.85
N SER A 126 -19.04 35.01 4.54
CA SER A 126 -20.22 35.69 3.98
C SER A 126 -21.49 34.96 4.42
N LEU A 127 -22.57 35.72 4.68
CA LEU A 127 -23.85 35.18 5.14
C LEU A 127 -24.48 34.22 4.10
N GLU A 128 -24.18 34.41 2.82
CA GLU A 128 -24.56 33.51 1.73
C GLU A 128 -23.84 32.16 1.83
N MET A 129 -22.60 32.16 2.32
CA MET A 129 -21.82 30.93 2.52
C MET A 129 -22.38 30.09 3.67
N GLU A 130 -23.04 30.68 4.68
CA GLU A 130 -23.62 29.94 5.81
C GLU A 130 -24.79 29.03 5.38
N GLN A 131 -25.64 29.47 4.45
CA GLN A 131 -26.66 28.61 3.84
C GLN A 131 -26.04 27.52 2.95
N ASP A 132 -24.97 27.84 2.23
CA ASP A 132 -24.23 26.88 1.40
C ASP A 132 -23.49 25.82 2.23
N VAL A 133 -23.04 26.15 3.44
CA VAL A 133 -22.31 25.21 4.33
C VAL A 133 -23.16 23.98 4.67
N GLY A 134 -24.47 24.14 4.85
CA GLY A 134 -25.38 23.02 5.13
C GLY A 134 -25.47 22.05 3.95
N ALA A 135 -25.70 22.58 2.75
CA ALA A 135 -25.75 21.79 1.51
C ALA A 135 -24.39 21.14 1.23
N LEU A 136 -23.30 21.89 1.40
CA LEU A 136 -21.95 21.43 1.18
C LEU A 136 -21.55 20.29 2.12
N LYS A 137 -21.93 20.39 3.40
CA LYS A 137 -21.73 19.32 4.37
C LYS A 137 -22.41 18.04 3.91
N GLY A 138 -23.63 18.12 3.37
CA GLY A 138 -24.33 16.97 2.79
C GLY A 138 -23.55 16.35 1.64
N VAL A 139 -23.07 17.16 0.70
CA VAL A 139 -22.28 16.68 -0.45
C VAL A 139 -20.96 16.02 0.00
N ILE A 140 -20.23 16.63 0.93
CA ILE A 140 -18.97 16.08 1.46
C ILE A 140 -19.22 14.75 2.17
N THR A 141 -20.29 14.65 2.97
CA THR A 141 -20.67 13.39 3.62
C THR A 141 -20.96 12.30 2.58
N ASN A 142 -21.74 12.60 1.53
CA ASN A 142 -22.04 11.62 0.48
C ASN A 142 -20.76 11.15 -0.24
N ILE A 143 -19.86 12.07 -0.59
CA ILE A 143 -18.58 11.72 -1.23
C ILE A 143 -17.74 10.83 -0.31
N ARG A 144 -17.72 11.14 0.99
CA ARG A 144 -17.04 10.33 1.99
C ARG A 144 -17.62 8.92 2.05
N GLU A 145 -18.94 8.79 2.15
CA GLU A 145 -19.63 7.49 2.20
C GLU A 145 -19.39 6.67 0.93
N ASP A 146 -19.44 7.31 -0.25
CA ASP A 146 -19.13 6.67 -1.53
C ASP A 146 -17.69 6.16 -1.57
N PHE A 147 -16.73 7.00 -1.18
CA PHE A 147 -15.32 6.64 -1.15
C PHE A 147 -15.03 5.51 -0.16
N GLU A 148 -15.56 5.60 1.07
CA GLU A 148 -15.44 4.56 2.10
C GLU A 148 -16.10 3.26 1.64
N GLY A 149 -17.27 3.33 0.99
CA GLY A 149 -17.96 2.18 0.41
C GLY A 149 -17.15 1.49 -0.69
N HIS A 150 -16.56 2.25 -1.61
CA HIS A 150 -15.72 1.71 -2.68
C HIS A 150 -14.42 1.10 -2.17
N THR A 151 -13.72 1.77 -1.26
CA THR A 151 -12.48 1.26 -0.65
C THR A 151 -12.73 0.02 0.21
N SER A 152 -13.82 0.00 0.99
CA SER A 152 -14.23 -1.17 1.77
C SER A 152 -14.58 -2.36 0.88
N PHE A 153 -15.27 -2.12 -0.24
CA PHE A 153 -15.56 -3.17 -1.23
C PHE A 153 -14.28 -3.76 -1.81
N LEU A 154 -13.31 -2.92 -2.21
CA LEU A 154 -12.03 -3.37 -2.74
C LEU A 154 -11.27 -4.22 -1.72
N PHE A 155 -11.19 -3.75 -0.47
CA PHE A 155 -10.53 -4.48 0.61
C PHE A 155 -11.18 -5.85 0.85
N ARG A 156 -12.51 -5.91 0.98
CA ARG A 156 -13.24 -7.19 1.14
C ARG A 156 -13.02 -8.13 -0.04
N THR A 157 -13.04 -7.60 -1.26
CA THR A 157 -12.82 -8.39 -2.49
C THR A 157 -11.43 -9.00 -2.49
N PHE A 158 -10.39 -8.21 -2.23
CA PHE A 158 -9.02 -8.69 -2.20
C PHE A 158 -8.75 -9.65 -1.04
N SER A 159 -9.26 -9.38 0.16
CA SER A 159 -9.15 -10.30 1.30
C SER A 159 -9.86 -11.62 1.04
N GLY A 160 -11.03 -11.60 0.39
CA GLY A 160 -11.74 -12.80 -0.02
C GLY A 160 -10.95 -13.65 -1.03
N VAL A 161 -10.36 -13.02 -2.04
CA VAL A 161 -9.51 -13.70 -3.03
C VAL A 161 -8.23 -14.26 -2.38
N GLN A 162 -7.64 -13.53 -1.43
CA GLN A 162 -6.47 -14.00 -0.69
C GLN A 162 -6.77 -15.28 0.10
N ASN A 163 -7.90 -15.31 0.80
CA ASN A 163 -8.30 -16.46 1.61
C ASN A 163 -8.71 -17.68 0.77
N ALA A 164 -9.24 -17.45 -0.44
CA ALA A 164 -9.63 -18.52 -1.36
C ALA A 164 -8.43 -19.12 -2.13
N ALA A 165 -7.29 -18.44 -2.17
CA ALA A 165 -6.10 -18.92 -2.85
C ALA A 165 -5.25 -19.77 -1.89
N ASP A 166 -4.99 -21.04 -2.24
CA ASP A 166 -4.26 -22.04 -1.44
C ASP A 166 -2.76 -21.71 -1.20
N GLY A 167 -2.47 -20.61 -0.50
CA GLY A 167 -1.11 -20.23 -0.09
C GLY A 167 -0.12 -19.94 -1.25
N GLY A 168 -0.61 -19.88 -2.49
CA GLY A 168 0.22 -19.68 -3.68
C GLY A 168 0.92 -18.32 -3.72
N ALA A 169 1.85 -18.16 -4.67
CA ALA A 169 2.57 -16.89 -4.89
C ALA A 169 1.61 -15.70 -5.10
N HIS A 170 0.44 -15.95 -5.71
CA HIS A 170 -0.60 -14.93 -5.91
C HIS A 170 -1.24 -14.48 -4.59
N ALA A 171 -1.56 -15.41 -3.67
CA ALA A 171 -2.09 -15.10 -2.34
C ALA A 171 -1.12 -14.23 -1.53
N ARG A 172 0.18 -14.53 -1.62
CA ARG A 172 1.24 -13.73 -0.98
C ARG A 172 1.35 -12.33 -1.56
N ALA A 173 1.31 -12.19 -2.89
CA ALA A 173 1.35 -10.88 -3.55
C ALA A 173 0.13 -10.03 -3.18
N LEU A 174 -1.06 -10.64 -3.11
CA LEU A 174 -2.29 -9.96 -2.72
C LEU A 174 -2.28 -9.56 -1.24
N GLY A 175 -1.73 -10.40 -0.37
CA GLY A 175 -1.50 -10.05 1.04
C GLY A 175 -0.59 -8.84 1.21
N GLN A 176 0.48 -8.74 0.42
CA GLN A 176 1.35 -7.55 0.41
C GLN A 176 0.62 -6.30 -0.10
N LEU A 177 -0.25 -6.44 -1.10
CA LEU A 177 -1.08 -5.33 -1.58
C LEU A 177 -2.04 -4.85 -0.48
N LEU A 178 -2.73 -5.77 0.21
CA LEU A 178 -3.63 -5.46 1.32
C LEU A 178 -2.91 -4.75 2.46
N LEU A 179 -1.71 -5.20 2.83
CA LEU A 179 -0.88 -4.54 3.83
C LEU A 179 -0.50 -3.10 3.43
N ARG A 180 -0.25 -2.85 2.13
CA ARG A 180 0.04 -1.51 1.63
C ARG A 180 -1.20 -0.62 1.59
N MET A 181 -2.35 -1.18 1.19
CA MET A 181 -3.62 -0.47 1.18
C MET A 181 -4.07 -0.09 2.60
N ASP A 182 -3.79 -0.94 3.57
CA ASP A 182 -4.19 -0.76 4.97
C ASP A 182 -2.99 -0.60 5.90
N PHE A 183 -1.98 0.16 5.46
CA PHE A 183 -0.77 0.40 6.25
C PHE A 183 -1.09 0.99 7.63
N ASN A 184 -2.11 1.84 7.71
CA ASN A 184 -2.58 2.47 8.94
C ASN A 184 -3.62 1.65 9.73
N ARG A 185 -3.94 0.42 9.29
CA ARG A 185 -4.90 -0.50 9.93
C ARG A 185 -6.32 0.07 10.11
N PHE A 186 -6.76 0.96 9.23
CA PHE A 186 -8.12 1.48 9.24
C PHE A 186 -9.17 0.41 8.90
N TYR A 187 -8.81 -0.61 8.10
CA TYR A 187 -9.74 -1.63 7.62
C TYR A 187 -9.57 -2.98 8.33
N SER A 188 -8.36 -3.31 8.79
CA SER A 188 -8.03 -4.60 9.43
C SER A 188 -8.52 -4.73 10.89
N VAL A 189 -8.90 -3.63 11.55
CA VAL A 189 -9.26 -3.62 12.98
C VAL A 189 -10.77 -3.82 13.24
N GLY A 190 -11.61 -3.74 12.21
CA GLY A 190 -13.08 -3.75 12.36
C GLY A 190 -13.76 -5.11 12.64
N GLY A 191 -13.00 -6.18 12.91
CA GLY A 191 -13.54 -7.54 13.11
C GLY A 191 -13.60 -8.04 14.55
N GLY A 192 -13.04 -7.30 15.51
CA GLY A 192 -13.06 -7.65 16.92
C GLY A 192 -13.47 -6.43 17.73
N GLU A 193 -14.70 -6.45 18.25
CA GLU A 193 -15.21 -5.67 19.38
C GLU A 193 -14.25 -4.60 19.92
N ARG A 194 -14.41 -3.34 19.52
CA ARG A 194 -14.07 -2.12 20.30
C ARG A 194 -14.23 -0.86 19.46
N TYR A 195 -15.39 -0.24 19.56
CA TYR A 195 -15.50 1.22 19.62
C TYR A 195 -16.54 1.60 20.68
N GLU A 196 -16.29 1.12 21.89
CA GLU A 196 -16.87 1.70 23.11
C GLU A 196 -15.77 1.87 24.16
N GLU A 197 -14.54 2.20 23.76
CA GLU A 197 -13.55 2.67 24.74
C GLU A 197 -12.58 3.67 24.15
N ALA A 198 -12.84 4.93 24.51
CA ALA A 198 -11.92 6.03 24.67
C ALA A 198 -10.97 6.37 23.52
N ALA A 199 -11.23 7.56 22.95
CA ALA A 199 -10.19 8.47 22.50
C ALA A 199 -9.17 8.71 23.64
N GLN A 200 -8.16 7.85 23.76
CA GLN A 200 -6.91 8.19 24.44
C GLN A 200 -5.89 8.64 23.39
N PRO A 201 -5.39 9.90 23.46
CA PRO A 201 -4.35 10.36 22.56
C PRO A 201 -3.05 9.59 22.81
N HIS A 202 -2.53 8.98 21.75
CA HIS A 202 -1.27 8.24 21.78
C HIS A 202 -0.10 9.21 22.03
N PRO A 203 0.77 8.99 23.03
CA PRO A 203 1.74 10.01 23.48
C PRO A 203 3.01 10.16 22.63
N GLN A 204 3.03 9.77 21.34
CA GLN A 204 4.22 9.90 20.49
C GLN A 204 3.94 10.30 19.04
N GLN A 205 2.94 11.16 18.80
CA GLN A 205 2.91 11.90 17.53
C GLN A 205 3.69 13.23 17.67
N PRO A 206 4.60 13.55 16.73
CA PRO A 206 5.32 14.81 16.74
C PRO A 206 4.33 15.98 16.66
N ALA A 207 4.58 17.01 17.45
CA ALA A 207 3.73 18.16 17.77
C ALA A 207 3.35 19.09 16.59
N PHE A 208 3.39 18.62 15.34
CA PHE A 208 3.04 19.43 14.17
C PHE A 208 1.54 19.59 13.95
N TYR A 209 0.69 18.71 14.50
CA TYR A 209 -0.77 18.80 14.32
C TYR A 209 -1.53 19.54 15.44
N ALA A 210 -0.87 19.93 16.53
CA ALA A 210 -1.52 20.64 17.64
C ALA A 210 -1.64 22.17 17.42
N ALA A 211 -0.94 22.73 16.43
CA ALA A 211 -0.89 24.19 16.23
C ALA A 211 -2.13 24.80 15.56
N ALA A 212 -3.03 24.00 14.98
CA ALA A 212 -4.20 24.53 14.26
C ALA A 212 -5.46 24.75 15.12
N ARG A 213 -5.45 24.41 16.43
CA ARG A 213 -6.66 24.47 17.27
C ARG A 213 -6.62 25.44 18.46
N SER A 214 -5.56 26.22 18.60
CA SER A 214 -5.39 27.16 19.74
C SER A 214 -5.15 28.60 19.31
N VAL A 215 -5.93 29.12 18.36
CA VAL A 215 -6.07 30.57 18.13
C VAL A 215 -7.54 30.89 17.90
N ARG A 216 -8.33 30.88 18.97
CA ARG A 216 -9.63 31.58 19.08
C ARG A 216 -10.21 31.44 20.50
N LYS A 217 -9.52 31.99 21.50
CA LYS A 217 -10.20 32.36 22.76
C LYS A 217 -9.39 33.39 23.57
N ALA A 218 -9.28 34.60 23.05
CA ALA A 218 -8.99 35.79 23.83
C ALA A 218 -9.36 37.00 22.96
N GLY A 219 -10.41 37.73 23.32
CA GLY A 219 -10.78 38.98 22.66
C GLY A 219 -12.25 39.30 22.80
N ASP A 220 -12.53 40.24 23.70
CA ASP A 220 -13.75 41.04 23.87
C ASP A 220 -15.02 40.32 24.33
N GLY A 221 -15.76 40.78 25.34
CA GLY A 221 -15.88 42.13 25.92
C GLY A 221 -17.38 42.30 26.19
N SER A 222 -17.83 42.14 27.43
CA SER A 222 -18.27 43.23 28.28
C SER A 222 -19.20 44.25 27.59
N GLY A 223 -20.49 44.25 27.96
CA GLY A 223 -21.34 45.44 27.79
C GLY A 223 -22.85 45.20 27.65
N GLY A 224 -23.59 45.52 28.72
CA GLY A 224 -25.02 45.90 28.76
C GLY A 224 -26.02 44.76 28.57
N ASP A 225 -26.87 44.35 29.51
CA ASP A 225 -27.68 45.03 30.52
C ASP A 225 -28.49 46.25 30.03
N GLY A 226 -29.81 46.18 30.28
CA GLY A 226 -30.84 47.14 29.88
C GLY A 226 -31.71 46.62 28.72
N GLY A 227 -33.00 46.36 28.86
CA GLY A 227 -33.93 46.57 29.95
C GLY A 227 -35.34 46.27 29.43
N SER A 228 -36.22 45.83 30.33
CA SER A 228 -37.66 45.69 30.11
C SER A 228 -38.26 46.91 29.43
N HIS A 229 -39.20 46.68 28.51
CA HIS A 229 -40.39 47.52 28.40
C HIS A 229 -41.58 46.68 27.95
N ASP A 230 -42.43 46.35 28.93
CA ASP A 230 -43.87 46.23 28.78
C ASP A 230 -44.45 47.43 28.01
N ALA A 231 -45.42 47.18 27.13
CA ALA A 231 -46.73 47.87 27.13
C ALA A 231 -47.57 47.54 25.87
N GLN A 232 -48.67 46.82 26.09
CA GLN A 232 -50.04 47.16 25.69
C GLN A 232 -50.26 47.98 24.39
N ARG A 233 -50.87 47.40 23.35
CA ARG A 233 -52.32 47.45 23.02
C ARG A 233 -52.59 46.92 21.62
#